data_AF-A0A4R4RI05-F1
#
_entry.id   AF-A0A4R4RI05-F1
#
_cell.length_a   1.000
_cell.length_b   1.000
_cell.length_c   1.000
_cell.angle_alpha   90.00
_cell.angle_beta   90.00
_cell.angle_gamma   90.00
#
_symmetry.space_group_name_H-M   'P 1'
#
loop_
_entity.id
_entity.type
_entity.pdbx_description
1 polymer ?
#
loop_
_entity_poly.entity_id
_entity_poly.type
_entity_poly.pdbx_seq_one_letter_code
_entity_poly.pdbx_strand_id
1 'polypeptide(L)' 'MKTENVGKSTHVWVRLQERSGGEVGNDSGTFKYYAGPVYVNAPGICVRFSGGASGASASSGWGNCG' A
#
# COMPACT_ATOMS: atom_id res chain seq x y z
N MET A 1 2.07 -1.69 9.03
CA MET A 1 2.19 -0.43 9.78
C MET A 1 3.64 -0.25 10.18
N LYS A 2 4.17 0.99 10.16
CA LYS A 2 5.54 1.27 10.61
C LYS A 2 5.59 1.22 12.14
N THR A 3 6.26 0.22 12.69
CA THR A 3 6.45 0.03 14.14
C THR A 3 7.85 0.36 14.62
N GLU A 4 8.79 0.56 13.69
CA GLU A 4 10.19 0.86 13.96
C GLU A 4 10.61 2.17 13.27
N ASN A 5 11.62 2.85 13.83
CA ASN A 5 12.14 4.11 13.30
C ASN A 5 11.04 5.17 13.07
N VAL A 6 9.99 5.12 13.88
CA VAL A 6 8.89 6.11 13.86
C VAL A 6 9.47 7.49 14.12
N GLY A 7 9.12 8.47 13.28
CA GLY A 7 9.66 9.83 13.35
C GLY A 7 11.00 10.02 12.61
N LYS A 8 11.69 8.94 12.23
CA LYS A 8 12.87 8.97 11.36
C LYS A 8 12.48 8.71 9.91
N SER A 9 13.06 9.50 9.00
CA SER A 9 12.89 9.33 7.56
C SER A 9 13.51 7.99 7.13
N THR A 10 12.68 6.98 6.88
CA THR A 10 13.09 5.68 6.32
C THR A 10 12.19 5.30 5.17
N HIS A 11 12.62 4.34 4.36
CA HIS A 11 11.83 3.87 3.23
C HIS A 11 10.50 3.25 3.71
N VAL A 12 9.39 3.76 3.18
CA VAL A 12 8.03 3.28 3.41
C VAL A 12 7.30 3.31 2.07
N TRP A 13 6.46 2.32 1.83
CA TRP A 13 5.63 2.26 0.63
C TRP A 13 4.26 1.66 0.90
N VAL A 14 3.30 2.03 0.08
CA VAL A 14 1.95 1.47 0.04
C VAL A 14 1.52 1.27 -1.40
N ARG A 15 0.81 0.18 -1.66
CA ARG A 15 0.26 -0.16 -2.96
C ARG A 15 -1.15 -0.70 -2.82
N LEU A 16 -2.04 -0.19 -3.64
CA LEU A 16 -3.40 -0.67 -3.83
C LEU A 16 -3.55 -1.12 -5.28
N GLN A 17 -3.95 -2.36 -5.50
CA GLN A 17 -4.04 -2.96 -6.82
C GLN A 17 -5.41 -3.60 -7.00
N GLU A 18 -6.01 -3.44 -8.17
CA GLU A 18 -7.19 -4.22 -8.58
C GLU A 18 -6.81 -5.55 -9.26
N ARG A 19 -7.69 -6.55 -9.15
CA ARG A 19 -7.40 -7.94 -9.55
C ARG A 19 -7.35 -8.17 -11.06
N SER A 20 -8.06 -7.37 -11.83
CA SER A 20 -8.15 -7.47 -13.30
C SER A 20 -6.85 -7.12 -14.02
N GLY A 21 -5.83 -6.63 -13.29
CA GLY A 21 -4.55 -6.23 -13.88
C GLY A 21 -4.54 -4.80 -14.42
N GLY A 22 -5.56 -3.99 -14.11
CA GLY A 22 -5.63 -2.58 -14.49
C GLY A 22 -4.97 -1.67 -13.45
N GLU A 23 -5.75 -0.82 -12.80
CA GLU A 23 -5.25 0.30 -11.99
C GLU A 23 -4.42 -0.13 -10.76
N VAL A 24 -3.37 0.65 -10.51
CA VAL A 24 -2.47 0.49 -9.37
C VAL A 24 -2.19 1.85 -8.76
N GLY A 25 -2.68 2.08 -7.55
CA GLY A 25 -2.27 3.20 -6.71
C GLY A 25 -1.00 2.81 -5.96
N ASN A 26 0.05 3.62 -6.04
CA ASN A 26 1.31 3.36 -5.34
C ASN A 26 1.95 4.65 -4.87
N ASP A 27 2.43 4.67 -3.63
CA ASP A 27 3.28 5.71 -3.08
C ASP A 27 4.47 5.05 -2.38
N SER A 28 5.68 5.50 -2.69
CA SER A 28 6.92 4.87 -2.29
C SER A 28 8.03 5.91 -2.17
N GLY A 29 8.66 5.97 -1.00
CA GLY A 29 9.61 7.02 -0.70
C GLY A 29 10.12 6.95 0.72
N THR A 30 10.80 8.02 1.14
CA THR A 30 11.34 8.12 2.50
C THR A 30 10.41 8.97 3.34
N PHE A 31 9.75 8.33 4.32
CA PHE A 31 8.76 8.97 5.17
C PHE A 31 9.10 8.79 6.65
N LYS A 32 8.73 9.79 7.46
CA LYS A 32 8.84 9.69 8.92
C LYS A 32 7.83 8.71 9.51
N TYR A 33 6.64 8.64 8.93
CA TYR A 33 5.51 7.91 9.51
C TYR A 33 4.83 6.94 8.54
N TYR A 34 4.30 7.43 7.41
CA TYR A 34 3.49 6.65 6.48
C TYR A 34 3.64 7.14 5.04
N ALA A 35 3.46 6.20 4.09
CA ALA A 35 3.23 6.47 2.67
C ALA A 35 1.72 6.42 2.39
N GLY A 36 1.23 7.17 1.39
CA GLY A 36 -0.18 7.28 1.03
C GLY A 36 -0.90 8.53 1.56
N PRO A 37 -2.22 8.67 1.32
CA PRO A 37 -3.14 7.66 0.77
C PRO A 37 -2.95 7.39 -0.73
N VAL A 38 -3.40 6.21 -1.18
CA VAL A 38 -3.47 5.83 -2.60
C VAL A 38 -4.87 5.33 -2.92
N TYR A 39 -5.29 5.47 -4.18
CA TYR A 39 -6.63 5.15 -4.64
C TYR A 39 -6.56 4.37 -5.95
N VAL A 40 -7.58 3.55 -6.19
CA VAL A 40 -7.87 2.89 -7.47
C VAL A 40 -9.37 2.93 -7.69
N ASN A 41 -9.81 3.09 -8.93
CA ASN A 41 -11.20 2.99 -9.33
C ASN A 41 -11.51 1.57 -9.81
N ALA A 42 -12.04 0.73 -8.90
CA ALA A 42 -12.20 -0.72 -9.13
C ALA A 42 -13.65 -1.22 -8.89
N PRO A 43 -14.69 -0.63 -9.53
CA PRO A 43 -16.08 -1.05 -9.31
C PRO A 43 -16.29 -2.50 -9.74
N GLY A 44 -16.86 -3.32 -8.86
CA GLY A 44 -17.07 -4.76 -9.08
C GLY A 44 -15.78 -5.60 -9.18
N ILE A 45 -14.61 -5.04 -8.87
CA ILE A 45 -13.31 -5.72 -8.96
C ILE A 45 -12.70 -5.81 -7.57
N CYS A 46 -12.27 -7.02 -7.17
CA CYS A 46 -11.53 -7.17 -5.92
C CYS A 46 -10.23 -6.37 -5.95
N VAL A 47 -9.91 -5.71 -4.85
CA VAL A 47 -8.63 -5.03 -4.64
C VAL A 47 -7.81 -5.74 -3.57
N ARG A 48 -6.51 -5.51 -3.59
CA ARG A 48 -5.56 -5.95 -2.56
C ARG A 48 -4.70 -4.77 -2.18
N PHE A 49 -4.54 -4.56 -0.87
CA PHE A 49 -3.58 -3.61 -0.34
C PHE A 49 -2.30 -4.33 0.12
N SER A 50 -1.17 -3.67 -0.08
CA SER A 50 0.14 -4.10 0.40
C SER A 50 0.95 -2.88 0.80
N GLY A 51 1.93 -3.08 1.66
CA GLY A 51 2.82 -2.01 2.09
C GLY A 51 3.97 -2.53 2.92
N GLY A 52 4.96 -1.67 3.13
CA GLY A 52 6.16 -2.05 3.84
C GLY A 52 6.91 -0.86 4.40
N ALA A 53 7.80 -1.15 5.34
CA ALA A 53 8.73 -0.20 5.93
C ALA A 53 10.03 -0.93 6.28
N SER A 54 11.17 -0.28 6.01
CA SER A 54 12.49 -0.74 6.49
C SER A 54 12.77 -2.23 6.25
N GLY A 55 12.50 -2.76 5.05
CA GLY A 55 12.78 -4.14 4.66
C GLY A 55 11.69 -5.16 5.00
N ALA A 56 10.73 -4.82 5.85
CA ALA A 56 9.55 -5.64 6.11
C ALA A 56 8.39 -5.23 5.20
N SER A 57 7.59 -6.22 4.78
CA SER A 57 6.38 -5.97 3.99
C SER A 57 5.24 -6.90 4.41
N ALA A 58 4.02 -6.45 4.20
CA ALA A 58 2.81 -7.21 4.41
C ALA A 58 1.83 -6.95 3.28
N SER A 59 0.94 -7.91 3.05
CA SER A 59 -0.05 -7.85 2.00
C SER A 59 -1.31 -8.59 2.43
N SER A 60 -2.46 -8.05 2.06
CA SER A 60 -3.77 -8.69 2.28
C SER A 60 -4.00 -9.83 1.28
N GLY A 61 -5.10 -10.57 1.40
CA GLY A 61 -5.67 -11.29 0.25
C GLY A 61 -6.41 -10.33 -0.69
N TRP A 62 -7.02 -10.85 -1.74
CA TRP A 62 -7.99 -10.09 -2.53
C TRP A 62 -9.28 -9.91 -1.73
N GLY A 63 -9.84 -8.71 -1.72
CA GLY A 63 -11.07 -8.37 -1.00
C GLY A 63 -11.70 -7.09 -1.54
N ASN A 64 -12.73 -6.57 -0.85
CA ASN A 64 -13.47 -5.36 -1.27
C ASN A 64 -13.92 -5.44 -2.75
N CYS A 65 -14.65 -6.50 -3.10
CA CYS A 65 -14.98 -6.86 -4.49
C CYS A 65 -16.29 -6.25 -5.02
N GLY A 66 -16.65 -5.03 -4.61
CA GLY A 66 -17.93 -4.40 -4.92
C GLY A 66 -17.77 -2.97 -5.38
#